data_AF-A0A562C0U5-F1
#
_entry.id   AF-A0A562C0U5-F1
#
_cell.length_a   1.000
_cell.length_b   1.000
_cell.length_c   1.000
_cell.angle_alpha   90.00
_cell.angle_beta   90.00
_cell.angle_gamma   90.00
#
_symmetry.space_group_name_H-M   'P 1'
#
loop_
_entity.id
_entity.type
_entity.pdbx_description
1 polymer ?
#
loop_
_entity_poly.entity_id
_entity_poly.type
_entity_poly.pdbx_seq_one_letter_code
_entity_poly.pdbx_strand_id
1 'polypeptide(L)'
;MRAAGLLLLTLAWVLAGCVVDEGPNPMPPQPDRPAACTFEYAPVCGERRGRRETFGNACMARAEGARIVYGGECRAEDSPPLPPPGPTQACTREYQPVCAVRRGEERQTFPNACMAEAERARIVHEGECRGAGLPRPPQPPPTQACTREYDPVCAVGSGERRTFGNACEAEAARYRIIRGGEC
;
A
#
# COMPACT_ATOMS: atom_id res chain seq x y z
N MET A 1 -24.89 25.20 -95.33
CA MET A 1 -25.25 26.06 -94.18
C MET A 1 -24.98 25.23 -92.93
N ARG A 2 -23.74 25.18 -92.43
CA ARG A 2 -23.17 25.96 -91.30
C ARG A 2 -23.96 25.91 -89.99
N ALA A 3 -23.23 25.47 -88.94
CA ALA A 3 -23.42 25.69 -87.49
C ALA A 3 -24.55 24.87 -86.82
N ALA A 4 -24.46 24.33 -85.60
CA ALA A 4 -23.49 24.34 -84.49
C ALA A 4 -23.81 23.07 -83.62
N GLY A 5 -22.87 22.43 -82.94
CA GLY A 5 -22.60 22.63 -81.50
C GLY A 5 -23.80 22.21 -80.63
N LEU A 6 -23.76 21.24 -79.71
CA LEU A 6 -22.96 21.18 -78.49
C LEU A 6 -22.98 19.71 -77.97
N LEU A 7 -21.82 19.05 -77.87
CA LEU A 7 -21.10 18.75 -76.62
C LEU A 7 -21.96 18.22 -75.46
N LEU A 8 -22.04 16.88 -75.36
CA LEU A 8 -22.24 16.15 -74.11
C LEU A 8 -20.97 16.28 -73.26
N LEU A 9 -20.94 17.24 -72.34
CA LEU A 9 -19.91 17.33 -71.30
C LEU A 9 -20.51 16.86 -69.97
N THR A 10 -20.40 15.57 -69.69
CA THR A 10 -20.48 15.04 -68.32
C THR A 10 -19.25 15.56 -67.58
N LEU A 11 -19.42 16.67 -66.87
CA LEU A 11 -18.37 17.29 -66.07
C LEU A 11 -18.14 16.42 -64.82
N ALA A 12 -17.38 15.34 -64.97
CA ALA A 12 -16.84 14.60 -63.84
C ALA A 12 -15.78 15.49 -63.17
N TRP A 13 -16.21 16.27 -62.17
CA TRP A 13 -15.31 16.98 -61.26
C TRP A 13 -14.54 15.96 -60.43
N VAL A 14 -13.46 15.43 -60.99
CA VAL A 14 -12.43 14.75 -60.22
C VAL A 14 -11.60 15.85 -59.58
N LEU A 15 -12.02 16.30 -58.40
CA LEU A 15 -11.15 17.04 -57.50
C LEU A 15 -10.01 16.09 -57.15
N ALA A 16 -8.89 16.23 -57.85
CA ALA A 16 -7.62 15.64 -57.48
C ALA A 16 -7.24 16.24 -56.11
N GLY A 17 -7.70 15.59 -55.04
CA GLY A 17 -7.20 15.86 -53.71
C GLY A 17 -5.73 15.53 -53.71
N CYS A 18 -4.88 16.52 -53.44
CA CYS A 18 -3.52 16.27 -53.02
C CYS A 18 -3.60 15.46 -51.73
N VAL A 19 -3.45 14.13 -51.81
CA VAL A 19 -3.07 13.37 -50.63
C VAL A 19 -1.67 13.83 -50.27
N VAL A 20 -1.55 14.56 -49.17
CA VAL A 20 -0.26 14.70 -48.51
C VAL A 20 0.09 13.29 -48.09
N ASP A 21 1.05 12.68 -48.77
CA ASP A 21 1.68 11.44 -48.32
C ASP A 21 2.45 11.80 -47.05
N GLU A 22 1.76 11.79 -45.92
CA GLU A 22 2.38 11.75 -44.60
C GLU A 22 3.03 10.37 -44.48
N GLY A 23 4.22 10.25 -45.09
CA GLY A 23 5.08 9.08 -44.93
C GLY A 23 5.20 8.74 -43.44
N PRO A 24 5.45 7.46 -43.08
CA PRO A 24 5.40 7.00 -41.71
C PRO A 24 6.28 7.89 -40.84
N ASN A 25 5.64 8.64 -39.93
CA ASN A 25 6.30 9.55 -39.01
C ASN A 25 7.42 8.75 -38.31
N PRO A 26 8.71 9.06 -38.55
CA PRO A 26 9.78 8.27 -37.98
C PRO A 26 9.66 8.33 -36.46
N MET A 27 9.38 7.18 -35.85
CA MET A 27 9.29 7.08 -34.41
C MET A 27 10.62 7.58 -33.83
N PRO A 28 10.61 8.50 -32.85
CA PRO A 28 11.85 8.95 -32.23
C PRO A 28 12.65 7.73 -31.76
N PRO A 29 13.98 7.72 -31.95
CA PRO A 29 14.81 6.60 -31.54
C PRO A 29 14.53 6.30 -30.07
N GLN A 30 14.14 5.05 -29.78
CA GLN A 30 13.94 4.65 -28.40
C GLN A 30 15.30 4.76 -27.68
N PRO A 31 15.38 5.45 -26.54
CA PRO A 31 16.64 5.60 -25.83
C PRO A 31 17.21 4.21 -25.53
N ASP A 32 18.48 4.02 -25.85
CA ASP A 32 19.19 2.74 -25.70
C ASP A 32 18.96 2.19 -24.29
N ARG A 33 18.16 1.13 -24.21
CA ARG A 33 17.89 0.48 -22.93
C ARG A 33 19.15 -0.28 -22.53
N PRO A 34 19.71 -0.06 -21.33
CA PRO A 34 20.89 -0.79 -20.89
C PRO A 34 20.59 -2.29 -20.83
N ALA A 35 21.51 -3.11 -21.35
CA ALA A 35 21.38 -4.57 -21.37
C ALA A 35 21.51 -5.20 -19.97
N ALA A 36 22.20 -4.52 -19.05
CA ALA A 36 22.39 -4.94 -17.67
C ALA A 36 22.52 -3.72 -16.75
N CYS A 37 22.07 -3.87 -15.51
CA CYS A 37 22.20 -2.85 -14.46
C CYS A 37 22.87 -3.45 -13.22
N THR A 38 23.62 -2.60 -12.50
CA THR A 38 24.14 -2.96 -11.18
C THR A 38 22.99 -3.02 -10.17
N PHE A 39 23.20 -3.76 -9.07
CA PHE A 39 22.28 -3.84 -7.93
C PHE A 39 22.48 -2.71 -6.91
N GLU A 40 23.21 -1.66 -7.28
CA GLU A 40 23.42 -0.50 -6.42
C GLU A 40 22.08 0.21 -6.12
N TYR A 41 21.83 0.53 -4.86
CA TYR A 41 20.65 1.28 -4.46
C TYR A 41 20.98 2.78 -4.41
N ALA A 42 20.52 3.51 -5.42
CA ALA A 42 20.66 4.95 -5.57
C ALA A 42 19.35 5.50 -6.16
N PRO A 43 18.29 5.59 -5.34
CA PRO A 43 16.92 5.67 -5.82
C PRO A 43 16.65 6.93 -6.64
N VAL A 44 15.77 6.80 -7.63
CA VAL A 44 15.30 7.92 -8.46
C VAL A 44 13.79 7.85 -8.65
N CYS A 45 13.15 9.01 -8.72
CA CYS A 45 11.74 9.10 -9.09
C CYS A 45 11.64 9.18 -10.61
N GLY A 46 11.06 8.16 -11.23
CA GLY A 46 10.90 8.06 -12.69
C GLY A 46 9.43 8.05 -13.09
N GLU A 47 9.13 8.55 -14.28
CA GLU A 47 7.78 8.56 -14.85
C GLU A 47 7.68 7.59 -16.02
N ARG A 48 6.71 6.68 -15.94
CA ARG A 48 6.40 5.69 -16.97
C ARG A 48 4.90 5.61 -17.18
N ARG A 49 4.44 5.76 -18.43
CA ARG A 49 3.01 5.71 -18.78
C ARG A 49 2.14 6.68 -17.95
N GLY A 50 2.65 7.87 -17.67
CA GLY A 50 1.95 8.90 -16.89
C GLY A 50 1.87 8.63 -15.39
N ARG A 51 2.59 7.65 -14.86
CA ARG A 51 2.70 7.37 -13.42
C ARG A 51 4.13 7.56 -12.95
N ARG A 52 4.31 8.16 -11.77
CA ARG A 52 5.61 8.31 -11.12
C ARG A 52 5.83 7.15 -10.14
N GLU A 53 6.98 6.52 -10.24
CA GLU A 53 7.36 5.33 -9.47
C GLU A 53 8.83 5.45 -9.04
N THR A 54 9.16 4.92 -7.86
CA THR A 54 10.53 4.87 -7.35
C THR A 54 11.26 3.69 -7.99
N PHE A 55 12.41 3.96 -8.62
CA PHE A 55 13.30 2.95 -9.16
C PHE A 55 14.53 2.82 -8.28
N GLY A 56 15.04 1.59 -8.11
CA GLY A 56 16.19 1.30 -7.23
C GLY A 56 17.46 2.05 -7.65
N ASN A 57 17.65 2.30 -8.95
CA ASN A 57 18.64 3.23 -9.47
C ASN A 57 18.28 3.77 -10.86
N ALA A 58 19.08 4.73 -11.33
CA ALA A 58 18.91 5.37 -12.63
C ALA A 58 19.11 4.43 -13.84
N CYS A 59 19.86 3.33 -13.69
CA CYS A 59 19.99 2.33 -14.75
C CYS A 59 18.68 1.54 -14.88
N MET A 60 18.15 1.03 -13.75
CA MET A 60 16.88 0.28 -13.71
C MET A 60 15.72 1.12 -14.27
N ALA A 61 15.64 2.40 -13.89
CA ALA A 61 14.64 3.32 -14.44
C ALA A 61 14.67 3.39 -15.98
N ARG A 62 15.87 3.54 -16.57
CA ARG A 62 16.03 3.60 -18.03
C ARG A 62 15.79 2.25 -18.70
N ALA A 63 16.21 1.15 -18.08
CA ALA A 63 15.95 -0.21 -18.56
C ALA A 63 14.44 -0.47 -18.71
N GLU A 64 13.62 0.07 -17.79
CA GLU A 64 12.17 -0.01 -17.83
C GLU A 64 11.50 1.04 -18.74
N GLY A 65 12.27 1.94 -19.33
CA GLY A 65 11.79 3.03 -20.17
C GLY A 65 11.13 4.16 -19.38
N ALA A 66 11.47 4.32 -18.10
CA ALA A 66 11.02 5.44 -17.29
C ALA A 66 11.90 6.68 -17.52
N ARG A 67 11.26 7.85 -17.61
CA ARG A 67 11.93 9.15 -17.67
C ARG A 67 12.19 9.62 -16.24
N ILE A 68 13.46 9.78 -15.87
CA ILE A 68 13.82 10.29 -14.54
C ILE A 68 13.33 11.74 -14.37
N VAL A 69 12.61 12.00 -13.29
CA VAL A 69 12.08 13.33 -12.94
C VAL A 69 13.04 14.05 -11.99
N TYR A 70 13.45 13.39 -10.90
CA TYR A 70 14.42 13.90 -9.93
C TYR A 70 15.10 12.75 -9.17
N GLY A 71 16.21 13.06 -8.49
CA GLY A 71 16.96 12.10 -7.67
C GLY A 71 16.35 11.88 -6.28
N GLY A 72 16.43 10.65 -5.77
CA GLY A 72 15.73 10.21 -4.56
C GLY A 72 14.42 9.50 -4.85
N GLU A 73 13.77 8.99 -3.80
CA GLU A 73 12.49 8.31 -3.92
C GLU A 73 11.35 9.29 -4.29
N CYS A 74 10.30 8.78 -4.94
CA CYS A 74 9.12 9.59 -5.20
C CYS A 74 8.44 10.03 -3.89
N ARG A 75 7.96 11.28 -3.86
CA ARG A 75 7.21 11.83 -2.73
C ARG A 75 5.77 11.32 -2.76
N ALA A 76 5.06 11.47 -1.64
CA ALA A 76 3.66 11.09 -1.56
C ALA A 76 2.84 11.78 -2.68
N GLU A 77 3.03 13.07 -2.92
CA GLU A 77 2.34 13.83 -3.97
C GLU A 77 2.54 13.28 -5.40
N ASP A 78 3.59 12.50 -5.66
CA ASP A 78 3.84 11.87 -6.96
C ASP A 78 3.03 10.59 -7.17
N SER A 79 2.49 10.01 -6.10
CA SER A 79 1.66 8.80 -6.19
C SER A 79 0.33 9.15 -6.86
N PRO A 80 -0.22 8.23 -7.69
CA PRO A 80 -1.54 8.42 -8.28
C PRO A 80 -2.59 8.83 -7.23
N PRO A 81 -3.53 9.73 -7.57
CA PRO A 81 -4.66 10.02 -6.71
C PRO A 81 -5.37 8.73 -6.33
N LEU A 82 -5.79 8.62 -5.07
CA LEU A 82 -6.69 7.54 -4.68
C LEU A 82 -7.96 7.62 -5.54
N PRO A 83 -8.54 6.48 -5.93
CA PRO A 83 -9.84 6.50 -6.60
C PRO A 83 -10.86 7.27 -5.73
N PRO A 84 -11.85 7.93 -6.36
CA PRO A 84 -12.94 8.56 -5.62
C PRO A 84 -13.56 7.54 -4.66
N PRO A 85 -14.08 8.00 -3.50
CA PRO A 85 -14.71 7.09 -2.56
C PRO A 85 -15.80 6.34 -3.32
N GLY A 86 -15.85 5.02 -3.15
CA GLY A 86 -16.96 4.22 -3.67
C GLY A 86 -18.30 4.69 -3.08
N PRO A 87 -19.42 4.14 -3.56
CA PRO A 87 -20.72 4.37 -2.91
C PRO A 87 -20.60 4.10 -1.41
N THR A 88 -21.38 4.82 -0.58
CA THR A 88 -21.39 4.67 0.87
C THR A 88 -21.59 3.21 1.25
N GLN A 89 -20.49 2.53 1.56
CA GLN A 89 -20.48 1.08 1.78
C GLN A 89 -21.15 0.81 3.13
N ALA A 90 -22.30 0.14 3.11
CA ALA A 90 -22.94 -0.34 4.34
C ALA A 90 -22.21 -1.60 4.81
N CYS A 91 -21.49 -1.52 5.93
CA CYS A 91 -20.80 -2.67 6.51
C CYS A 91 -21.65 -3.34 7.60
N THR A 92 -21.58 -4.68 7.64
CA THR A 92 -22.11 -5.45 8.76
C THR A 92 -21.26 -5.22 10.01
N ARG A 93 -21.83 -5.49 11.19
CA ARG A 93 -21.11 -5.45 12.48
C ARG A 93 -20.44 -6.79 12.82
N GLU A 94 -20.25 -7.65 11.83
CA GLU A 94 -19.54 -8.91 12.02
C GLU A 94 -18.07 -8.62 12.36
N TYR A 95 -17.51 -9.38 13.31
CA TYR A 95 -16.13 -9.22 13.73
C TYR A 95 -15.27 -10.34 13.13
N GLN A 96 -14.52 -9.97 12.09
CA GLN A 96 -13.54 -10.81 11.38
C GLN A 96 -12.31 -9.94 11.11
N PRO A 97 -11.45 -9.74 12.13
CA PRO A 97 -10.50 -8.64 12.12
C PRO A 97 -9.47 -8.77 11.00
N VAL A 98 -9.02 -7.63 10.49
CA VAL A 98 -7.93 -7.55 9.51
C VAL A 98 -6.91 -6.51 9.94
N CYS A 99 -5.65 -6.76 9.62
CA CYS A 99 -4.59 -5.79 9.79
C CYS A 99 -4.47 -4.98 8.50
N ALA A 100 -4.73 -3.68 8.55
CA ALA A 100 -4.68 -2.81 7.38
C ALA A 100 -3.93 -1.51 7.67
N VAL A 101 -3.49 -0.82 6.62
CA VAL A 101 -2.73 0.43 6.73
C VAL A 101 -3.36 1.51 5.85
N ARG A 102 -3.60 2.68 6.45
CA ARG A 102 -4.02 3.88 5.72
C ARG A 102 -2.78 4.63 5.25
N ARG A 103 -2.92 5.37 4.15
CA ARG A 103 -1.80 6.08 3.54
C ARG A 103 -1.26 7.15 4.49
N GLY A 104 -0.01 6.99 4.93
CA GLY A 104 0.65 7.92 5.86
C GLY A 104 0.37 7.65 7.33
N GLU A 105 -0.28 6.53 7.66
CA GLU A 105 -0.61 6.13 9.03
C GLU A 105 0.04 4.78 9.37
N GLU A 106 0.10 4.46 10.66
CA GLU A 106 0.55 3.14 11.10
C GLU A 106 -0.48 2.05 10.80
N ARG A 107 -0.03 0.79 10.85
CA ARG A 107 -0.92 -0.38 10.71
C ARG A 107 -1.89 -0.40 11.88
N GLN A 108 -3.16 -0.67 11.60
CA GLN A 108 -4.22 -0.73 12.59
C GLN A 108 -5.13 -1.91 12.33
N THR A 109 -5.70 -2.46 13.40
CA THR A 109 -6.69 -3.54 13.33
C THR A 109 -8.05 -2.94 13.02
N PHE A 110 -8.68 -3.41 11.94
CA PHE A 110 -10.06 -3.06 11.59
C PHE A 110 -11.00 -4.21 12.00
N PRO A 111 -12.25 -3.92 12.44
CA PRO A 111 -13.18 -4.96 12.88
C PRO A 111 -13.52 -5.99 11.81
N ASN A 112 -13.55 -5.56 10.54
CA ASN A 112 -13.69 -6.42 9.38
C ASN A 112 -13.12 -5.78 8.12
N ALA A 113 -12.99 -6.57 7.05
CA ALA A 113 -12.49 -6.13 5.75
C ALA A 113 -13.33 -4.99 5.15
N CYS A 114 -14.66 -5.05 5.28
CA CYS A 114 -15.55 -4.00 4.77
C CYS A 114 -15.23 -2.64 5.41
N MET A 115 -15.05 -2.60 6.74
CA MET A 115 -14.71 -1.36 7.45
C MET A 115 -13.31 -0.85 7.07
N ALA A 116 -12.34 -1.75 6.86
CA ALA A 116 -11.01 -1.37 6.37
C ALA A 116 -11.09 -0.72 4.98
N GLU A 117 -11.84 -1.31 4.05
CA GLU A 117 -12.02 -0.80 2.70
C GLU A 117 -12.81 0.52 2.65
N ALA A 118 -13.85 0.65 3.48
CA ALA A 118 -14.63 1.87 3.63
C ALA A 118 -13.75 3.06 4.08
N GLU A 119 -12.72 2.79 4.89
CA GLU A 119 -11.72 3.77 5.30
C GLU A 119 -10.52 3.88 4.36
N ARG A 120 -10.56 3.20 3.20
CA ARG A 120 -9.44 3.10 2.23
C ARG A 120 -8.13 2.60 2.84
N ALA A 121 -8.23 1.77 3.86
CA ALA A 121 -7.09 1.05 4.40
C ALA A 121 -6.74 -0.13 3.48
N ARG A 122 -5.45 -0.29 3.17
CA ARG A 122 -4.97 -1.45 2.43
C ARG A 122 -4.78 -2.60 3.40
N ILE A 123 -5.51 -3.70 3.21
CA ILE A 123 -5.35 -4.92 4.00
C ILE A 123 -3.95 -5.52 3.76
N VAL A 124 -3.23 -5.77 4.86
CA VAL A 124 -1.89 -6.37 4.89
C VAL A 124 -2.01 -7.88 5.08
N HIS A 125 -2.80 -8.31 6.07
CA HIS A 125 -3.09 -9.71 6.35
C HIS A 125 -4.40 -9.86 7.13
N GLU A 126 -4.96 -11.07 7.13
CA GLU A 126 -6.10 -11.45 7.97
C GLU A 126 -5.70 -11.54 9.45
N GLY A 127 -6.64 -11.27 10.35
CA GLY A 127 -6.41 -11.20 11.78
C GLY A 127 -5.90 -9.85 12.26
N GLU A 128 -5.80 -9.69 13.57
CA GLU A 128 -5.36 -8.43 14.19
C GLU A 128 -3.89 -8.11 13.88
N CYS A 129 -3.56 -6.82 13.79
CA CYS A 129 -2.17 -6.40 13.67
C CYS A 129 -1.34 -6.82 14.88
N ARG A 130 -0.18 -7.45 14.64
CA ARG A 130 0.79 -7.73 15.72
C ARG A 130 1.43 -6.42 16.17
N GLY A 131 1.27 -6.07 17.44
CA GLY A 131 1.94 -4.91 18.04
C GLY A 131 1.33 -3.54 17.73
N ALA A 132 0.21 -3.47 16.99
CA ALA A 132 -0.49 -2.21 16.77
C ALA A 132 -1.58 -1.99 17.83
N GLY A 133 -1.23 -1.23 18.87
CA GLY A 133 -2.05 -0.11 19.36
C GLY A 133 -3.48 -0.32 19.85
N LEU A 134 -4.06 -1.52 19.89
CA LEU A 134 -5.25 -1.76 20.70
C LEU A 134 -4.79 -2.24 22.09
N PRO A 135 -5.14 -1.55 23.19
CA PRO A 135 -5.09 -2.15 24.50
C PRO A 135 -5.89 -3.44 24.40
N ARG A 136 -5.23 -4.58 24.58
CA ARG A 136 -5.93 -5.86 24.75
C ARG A 136 -6.95 -5.60 25.87
N PRO A 137 -8.27 -5.81 25.64
CA PRO A 137 -9.25 -5.62 26.70
C PRO A 137 -8.74 -6.37 27.92
N PRO A 138 -8.76 -5.76 29.13
CA PRO A 138 -8.26 -6.41 30.32
C PRO A 138 -9.00 -7.73 30.42
N GLN A 139 -8.30 -8.80 30.07
CA GLN A 139 -8.86 -10.13 30.20
C GLN A 139 -9.19 -10.26 31.68
N PRO A 140 -10.41 -10.71 32.04
CA PRO A 140 -10.73 -10.95 33.44
C PRO A 140 -9.58 -11.79 34.02
N PRO A 141 -9.11 -11.49 35.25
CA PRO A 141 -8.16 -12.38 35.89
C PRO A 141 -8.76 -13.79 35.80
N PRO A 142 -7.95 -14.81 35.46
CA PRO A 142 -8.46 -16.17 35.50
C PRO A 142 -9.14 -16.36 36.86
N THR A 143 -10.31 -17.00 36.90
CA THR A 143 -10.95 -17.41 38.15
C THR A 143 -10.16 -18.58 38.77
N GLN A 144 -8.85 -18.39 38.89
CA GLN A 144 -7.87 -19.33 39.39
C GLN A 144 -8.02 -19.32 40.91
N ALA A 145 -8.51 -20.42 41.46
CA ALA A 145 -8.44 -20.65 42.90
C ALA A 145 -6.99 -21.02 43.25
N CYS A 146 -6.30 -20.16 44.00
CA CYS A 146 -4.97 -20.44 44.51
C CYS A 146 -5.05 -21.12 45.89
N THR A 147 -4.10 -22.01 46.14
CA THR A 147 -3.87 -22.55 47.49
C THR A 147 -3.34 -21.44 48.40
N ARG A 148 -3.52 -21.58 49.72
CA ARG A 148 -2.94 -20.67 50.72
C ARG A 148 -1.53 -21.10 51.15
N GLU A 149 -0.84 -21.83 50.28
CA GLU A 149 0.56 -22.19 50.50
C GLU A 149 1.44 -20.94 50.36
N TYR A 150 2.40 -20.79 51.26
CA TYR A 150 3.32 -19.66 51.24
C TYR A 150 4.69 -20.13 50.71
N ASP A 151 4.95 -19.81 49.44
CA ASP A 151 6.21 -20.02 48.73
C ASP A 151 6.50 -18.75 47.91
N PRO A 152 7.04 -17.69 48.56
CA PRO A 152 6.96 -16.34 48.04
C PRO A 152 7.75 -16.18 46.74
N VAL A 153 7.26 -15.32 45.85
CA VAL A 153 7.93 -15.00 44.58
C VAL A 153 8.00 -13.49 44.36
N CYS A 154 9.12 -13.04 43.78
CA CYS A 154 9.29 -11.68 43.32
C CYS A 154 8.91 -11.60 41.84
N ALA A 155 7.90 -10.80 41.52
CA ALA A 155 7.35 -10.70 40.18
C ALA A 155 7.21 -9.24 39.71
N VAL A 156 7.20 -9.01 38.40
CA VAL A 156 7.04 -7.69 37.77
C VAL A 156 5.76 -7.62 36.95
N GLY A 157 4.99 -6.55 37.15
CA GLY A 157 3.74 -6.26 36.44
C GLY A 157 3.55 -4.76 36.33
N SER A 158 3.05 -4.26 35.19
CA SER A 158 2.75 -2.83 34.96
C SER A 158 3.84 -1.82 35.41
N GLY A 159 5.12 -2.22 35.37
CA GLY A 159 6.25 -1.37 35.75
C GLY A 159 6.67 -1.42 37.23
N GLU A 160 5.98 -2.18 38.09
CA GLU A 160 6.35 -2.35 39.50
C GLU A 160 6.79 -3.79 39.82
N ARG A 161 7.64 -3.92 40.85
CA ARG A 161 8.04 -5.20 41.43
C ARG A 161 7.26 -5.43 42.72
N ARG A 162 6.73 -6.63 42.90
CA ARG A 162 5.92 -6.99 44.06
C ARG A 162 6.19 -8.43 44.49
N THR A 163 6.20 -8.65 45.80
CA THR A 163 6.22 -9.99 46.41
C THR A 163 4.79 -10.54 46.46
N PHE A 164 4.62 -11.78 45.98
CA PHE A 164 3.38 -12.54 46.07
C PHE A 164 3.55 -13.71 47.05
N GLY A 165 2.46 -14.16 47.68
CA GLY A 165 2.51 -15.27 48.64
C GLY A 165 2.89 -16.59 48.00
N ASN A 166 2.53 -16.78 46.72
CA ASN A 166 2.97 -17.89 45.89
C ASN A 166 2.92 -17.57 44.39
N ALA A 167 3.45 -18.49 43.58
CA ALA A 167 3.46 -18.37 42.12
C ALA A 167 2.06 -18.27 41.51
N CYS A 168 1.08 -19.02 42.04
CA CYS A 168 -0.30 -18.97 41.56
C CYS A 168 -0.89 -17.56 41.71
N GLU A 169 -0.70 -16.92 42.87
CA GLU A 169 -1.17 -15.56 43.12
C GLU A 169 -0.52 -14.53 42.17
N ALA A 170 0.78 -14.67 41.89
CA ALA A 170 1.49 -13.80 40.95
C ALA A 170 0.95 -13.92 39.52
N GLU A 171 0.73 -15.14 39.04
CA GLU A 171 0.20 -15.42 37.70
C GLU A 171 -1.26 -14.99 37.56
N ALA A 172 -2.09 -15.24 38.57
CA ALA A 172 -3.49 -14.79 38.61
C ALA A 172 -3.58 -13.26 38.55
N ALA A 173 -2.63 -12.56 39.18
CA ALA A 173 -2.50 -11.11 39.11
C ALA A 173 -1.82 -10.58 37.83
N ARG A 174 -1.42 -11.46 36.90
CA ARG A 174 -0.73 -11.12 35.64
C ARG A 174 0.67 -10.52 35.83
N TYR A 175 1.37 -10.89 36.90
CA TYR A 175 2.78 -10.55 37.08
C TYR A 175 3.67 -11.64 36.50
N ARG A 176 4.83 -11.26 35.97
CA ARG A 176 5.86 -12.18 35.51
C ARG A 176 6.87 -12.42 36.62
N ILE A 177 7.02 -13.67 37.06
CA ILE A 177 7.97 -14.06 38.10
C ILE A 177 9.40 -13.85 37.60
N ILE A 178 10.24 -13.21 38.43
CA ILE A 178 11.66 -12.95 38.16
C ILE A 178 12.54 -13.90 38.98
N ARG A 179 12.19 -14.13 40.25
CA ARG A 179 12.90 -15.04 41.15
C ARG A 179 11.99 -15.58 42.24
N GLY A 180 12.39 -16.71 42.83
CA GLY A 180 11.84 -17.17 44.11
C GLY A 180 12.31 -16.30 45.28
N GLY A 181 11.50 -16.28 46.34
CA GLY A 181 11.65 -15.40 47.49
C GLY A 181 11.05 -14.01 47.27
N GLU A 182 11.05 -13.21 48.34
CA GLU A 182 10.56 -11.83 48.32
C GLU A 182 11.42 -10.93 47.43
N CYS A 183 10.81 -9.90 46.83
CA CYS A 183 11.55 -8.77 46.25
C CYS A 183 12.32 -8.06 47.36
#